data_AF-A0A2E2VQ39-F1
#
_entry.id   AF-A0A2E2VQ39-F1
#
_cell.length_a   1.000
_cell.length_b   1.000
_cell.length_c   1.000
_cell.angle_alpha   90.00
_cell.angle_beta   90.00
_cell.angle_gamma   90.00
#
_symmetry.space_group_name_H-M   'P 1'
#
loop_
_entity.id
_entity.type
_entity.pdbx_description
1 polymer ?
#
loop_
_entity_poly.entity_id
_entity_poly.type
_entity_poly.pdbx_seq_one_letter_code
_entity_poly.pdbx_strand_id
1 'polypeptide(L)'
;MNQARFIGFCSYSDEYLKGLNEQGLVVTDSQFIARSDNHLVHWELTKHGLGIGVMPTDIGDREPSVVRVLEDTDVYRGEVWLVAHREVRMSRRVRTVYDFLVDAMAC
;
A
#
# COMPACT_ATOMS: atom_id res chain seq x y z
N MET A 1 -2.91 21.24 -5.35
CA MET A 1 -2.66 20.27 -4.25
C MET A 1 -1.56 20.72 -3.26
N ASN A 2 -1.08 21.97 -3.30
CA ASN A 2 0.09 22.44 -2.52
C ASN A 2 -0.13 22.61 -0.99
N GLN A 3 -1.21 22.04 -0.44
CA GLN A 3 -1.58 22.10 0.98
C GLN A 3 -2.17 20.77 1.51
N ALA A 4 -2.12 19.69 0.71
CA ALA A 4 -2.62 18.40 1.15
C ALA A 4 -1.73 17.83 2.26
N ARG A 5 -2.37 17.25 3.29
CA ARG A 5 -1.68 16.56 4.39
C ARG A 5 -1.60 15.08 4.07
N PHE A 6 -0.44 14.48 4.21
CA PHE A 6 -0.20 13.07 3.94
C PHE A 6 0.11 12.30 5.22
N ILE A 7 -0.15 11.00 5.16
CA ILE A 7 0.32 10.02 6.13
C ILE A 7 1.43 9.22 5.42
N GLY A 8 2.58 9.10 6.08
CA GLY A 8 3.74 8.41 5.55
C GLY A 8 4.14 7.18 6.36
N PHE A 9 5.23 6.56 5.96
CA PHE A 9 5.88 5.48 6.69
C PHE A 9 7.09 6.03 7.46
N CYS A 10 7.43 5.40 8.60
CA CYS A 10 8.63 5.76 9.36
C CYS A 10 9.87 5.17 8.69
N SER A 11 9.77 3.92 8.23
CA SER A 11 10.77 3.23 7.44
C SER A 11 10.62 3.58 5.96
N TYR A 12 11.73 3.70 5.23
CA TYR A 12 11.76 3.99 3.79
C TYR A 12 10.99 5.27 3.38
N SER A 13 11.01 6.30 4.24
CA SER A 13 10.25 7.54 4.02
C SER A 13 10.69 8.30 2.78
N ASP A 14 11.99 8.29 2.48
CA ASP A 14 12.57 8.98 1.33
C ASP A 14 12.19 8.28 0.03
N GLU A 15 12.23 6.94 0.01
CA GLU A 15 11.79 6.14 -1.12
C GLU A 15 10.29 6.29 -1.37
N TYR A 16 9.49 6.32 -0.30
CA TYR A 16 8.06 6.58 -0.42
C TYR A 16 7.77 7.97 -0.99
N LEU A 17 8.44 9.01 -0.47
CA LEU A 17 8.32 10.38 -1.00
C LEU A 17 8.78 10.47 -2.46
N LYS A 18 9.88 9.82 -2.81
CA LYS A 18 10.39 9.74 -4.19
C LYS A 18 9.37 9.07 -5.10
N GLY A 19 8.80 7.95 -4.67
CA GLY A 19 7.77 7.22 -5.41
C GLY A 19 6.53 8.07 -5.70
N LEU A 20 6.04 8.84 -4.71
CA LEU A 20 4.92 9.76 -4.92
C LEU A 20 5.26 10.84 -5.97
N ASN A 21 6.46 11.43 -5.88
CA ASN A 21 6.92 12.45 -6.82
C ASN A 21 7.14 11.91 -8.24
N GLU A 22 7.61 10.67 -8.38
CA GLU A 22 7.76 10.00 -9.69
C GLU A 22 6.41 9.78 -10.40
N GLN A 23 5.32 9.67 -9.65
CA GLN A 23 3.96 9.59 -10.16
C GLN A 23 3.31 10.98 -10.42
N GLY A 24 4.11 12.05 -10.36
CA GLY A 24 3.67 13.42 -10.63
C GLY A 24 3.02 14.11 -9.43
N LEU A 25 3.00 13.50 -8.24
CA LEU A 25 2.54 14.17 -7.03
C LEU A 25 3.68 15.01 -6.45
N VAL A 26 3.62 16.32 -6.65
CA VAL A 26 4.57 17.26 -6.04
C VAL A 26 4.32 17.31 -4.53
N VAL A 27 5.00 16.45 -3.78
CA VAL A 27 4.89 16.29 -2.32
C VAL A 27 6.24 16.57 -1.69
N THR A 28 6.25 17.34 -0.60
CA THR A 28 7.44 17.55 0.24
C THR A 28 7.30 16.84 1.58
N ASP A 29 8.43 16.56 2.22
CA ASP A 29 8.44 15.86 3.51
C ASP A 29 7.62 16.58 4.61
N SER A 30 7.59 17.92 4.56
CA SER A 30 6.80 18.76 5.47
C SER A 30 5.28 18.55 5.39
N GLN A 31 4.78 17.90 4.33
CA GLN A 31 3.36 17.60 4.18
C GLN A 31 2.95 16.32 4.92
N PHE A 32 3.90 15.50 5.40
CA PHE A 32 3.60 14.33 6.20
C PHE A 32 3.39 14.70 7.67
N ILE A 33 2.12 14.74 8.08
CA ILE A 33 1.74 15.15 9.44
C ILE A 33 1.71 13.98 10.44
N ALA A 34 1.75 12.75 9.94
CA ALA A 34 1.83 11.53 10.74
C ALA A 34 2.58 10.45 9.95
N ARG A 35 3.24 9.54 10.66
CA ARG A 35 3.93 8.40 10.07
C ARG A 35 3.70 7.13 10.89
N SER A 36 3.54 5.99 10.23
CA SER A 36 3.46 4.69 10.89
C SER A 36 3.86 3.55 9.95
N ASP A 37 4.69 2.64 10.44
CA ASP A 37 4.99 1.38 9.71
C ASP A 37 3.92 0.31 9.91
N ASN A 38 2.95 0.56 10.79
CA ASN A 38 1.79 -0.32 10.93
C ASN A 38 0.71 0.13 9.94
N HIS A 39 0.48 -0.68 8.90
CA HIS A 39 -0.52 -0.41 7.87
C HIS A 39 -1.94 -0.22 8.43
N LEU A 40 -2.32 -0.90 9.50
CA LEU A 40 -3.64 -0.73 10.12
C LEU A 40 -3.75 0.66 10.78
N VAL A 41 -2.70 1.10 11.48
CA VAL A 41 -2.67 2.44 12.09
C VAL A 41 -2.69 3.51 11.01
N HIS A 42 -1.84 3.39 9.99
CA HIS A 42 -1.83 4.28 8.82
C HIS A 42 -3.22 4.40 8.18
N TRP A 43 -3.91 3.26 8.05
CA TRP A 43 -5.25 3.23 7.50
C TRP A 43 -6.30 3.90 8.38
N GLU A 44 -6.32 3.57 9.68
CA GLU A 44 -7.27 4.19 10.62
C GLU A 44 -7.08 5.71 10.69
N LEU A 45 -5.84 6.20 10.69
CA LEU A 45 -5.57 7.64 10.65
C LEU A 45 -6.13 8.30 9.37
N THR A 46 -6.08 7.59 8.24
CA THR A 46 -6.67 8.04 6.97
C THR A 46 -8.19 8.10 7.06
N LYS A 47 -8.84 7.03 7.52
CA LYS A 47 -10.30 6.96 7.69
C LYS A 47 -10.86 8.00 8.67
N HIS A 48 -10.09 8.32 9.71
CA HIS A 48 -10.44 9.38 10.67
C HIS A 48 -10.12 10.79 10.16
N GLY A 49 -9.71 10.94 8.89
CA GLY A 49 -9.53 12.23 8.22
C GLY A 49 -8.25 12.97 8.61
N LEU A 50 -7.26 12.30 9.22
CA LEU A 50 -6.00 12.95 9.59
C LEU A 50 -5.23 13.39 8.35
N GLY A 51 -5.23 12.61 7.27
CA GLY A 51 -4.57 12.97 6.03
C GLY A 51 -4.83 11.95 4.93
N ILE A 52 -4.19 12.16 3.78
CA ILE A 52 -4.21 11.24 2.64
C ILE A 52 -3.21 10.12 2.92
N GLY A 53 -3.70 8.88 2.95
CA GLY A 53 -2.87 7.68 2.99
C GLY A 53 -3.01 6.85 1.73
N VAL A 54 -2.05 5.95 1.52
CA VAL A 54 -2.13 4.89 0.51
C VAL A 54 -2.77 3.61 1.06
N MET A 55 -3.54 2.92 0.22
CA MET A 55 -4.19 1.65 0.52
C MET A 55 -4.39 0.89 -0.81
N PRO A 56 -4.29 -0.46 -0.84
CA PRO A 56 -4.70 -1.22 -2.01
C PRO A 56 -6.11 -0.87 -2.46
N THR A 57 -6.26 -0.71 -3.77
CA THR A 57 -7.46 -0.19 -4.42
C THR A 57 -8.71 -0.99 -4.05
N ASP A 58 -8.59 -2.32 -4.01
CA ASP A 58 -9.69 -3.24 -3.67
C ASP A 58 -10.18 -3.09 -2.22
N ILE A 59 -9.30 -2.69 -1.29
CA ILE A 59 -9.64 -2.40 0.10
C ILE A 59 -10.25 -0.99 0.20
N GLY A 60 -9.62 0.00 -0.43
CA GLY A 60 -10.08 1.39 -0.41
C GLY A 60 -11.48 1.56 -1.02
N ASP A 61 -11.76 0.89 -2.14
CA ASP A 61 -13.05 0.96 -2.84
C ASP A 61 -14.21 0.36 -2.04
N ARG A 62 -13.90 -0.53 -1.08
CA ARG A 62 -14.89 -1.16 -0.20
C ARG A 62 -15.15 -0.36 1.08
N GLU A 63 -14.39 0.71 1.34
CA GLU A 63 -14.50 1.52 2.54
C GLU A 63 -15.31 2.80 2.27
N PRO A 64 -16.55 2.93 2.80
CA PRO A 64 -17.40 4.08 2.52
C PRO A 64 -16.94 5.40 3.16
N SER A 65 -16.09 5.34 4.18
CA SER A 65 -15.61 6.54 4.89
C SER A 65 -14.49 7.29 4.16
N VAL A 66 -13.97 6.75 3.07
CA VAL A 66 -12.91 7.36 2.28
C VAL A 66 -13.33 7.56 0.83
N VAL A 67 -12.58 8.40 0.12
CA VAL A 67 -12.74 8.60 -1.32
C VAL A 67 -11.37 8.55 -1.98
N ARG A 68 -11.31 7.98 -3.19
CA ARG A 68 -10.09 7.96 -3.98
C ARG A 68 -9.76 9.39 -4.43
N VAL A 69 -8.57 9.87 -4.09
CA VAL A 69 -8.14 11.24 -4.42
C VAL A 69 -7.55 11.33 -5.84
N LEU A 70 -7.02 10.22 -6.36
CA LEU A 70 -6.38 10.12 -7.67
C LEU A 70 -7.07 9.02 -8.47
N GLU A 71 -8.12 9.40 -9.19
CA GLU A 71 -9.00 8.43 -9.86
C GLU A 71 -8.33 7.77 -11.08
N ASP A 72 -7.46 8.49 -11.79
CA ASP A 72 -6.87 8.08 -13.08
C ASP A 72 -5.39 7.67 -13.00
N THR A 73 -4.79 7.65 -11.81
CA THR A 73 -3.35 7.39 -11.63
C THR A 73 -3.12 6.27 -10.63
N ASP A 74 -2.62 5.12 -11.10
CA ASP A 74 -2.09 4.08 -10.22
C ASP A 74 -0.74 4.55 -9.64
N VAL A 75 -0.78 5.07 -8.42
CA VAL A 75 0.41 5.62 -7.74
C VAL A 75 1.42 4.52 -7.40
N TYR A 76 0.97 3.28 -7.18
CA TYR A 76 1.85 2.18 -6.84
C TYR A 76 1.33 0.86 -7.40
N ARG A 77 2.12 0.22 -8.27
CA ARG A 77 1.92 -1.16 -8.69
C ARG A 77 3.08 -2.00 -8.16
N GLY A 78 2.86 -2.63 -7.02
CA GLY A 78 3.77 -3.62 -6.47
C GLY A 78 3.45 -5.01 -7.01
N GLU A 79 4.47 -5.77 -7.41
CA GLU A 79 4.30 -7.19 -7.72
C GLU A 79 4.17 -7.99 -6.41
N VAL A 80 3.20 -8.92 -6.37
CA VAL A 80 3.03 -9.82 -5.23
C VAL A 80 3.72 -11.15 -5.54
N TRP A 81 4.60 -11.57 -4.63
CA TRP A 81 5.42 -12.77 -4.81
C TRP A 81 5.06 -13.86 -3.81
N LEU A 82 4.85 -15.08 -4.30
CA LEU A 82 4.75 -16.26 -3.44
C LEU A 82 6.13 -16.85 -3.20
N VAL A 83 6.64 -16.67 -1.97
CA VAL A 83 7.98 -17.11 -1.56
C VAL A 83 7.87 -18.22 -0.53
N ALA A 84 8.57 -19.33 -0.77
CA ALA A 84 8.72 -20.42 0.19
C ALA A 84 10.16 -20.93 0.16
N HIS A 85 10.69 -21.34 1.32
CA HIS A 85 12.02 -21.94 1.39
C HIS A 85 12.07 -23.22 0.55
N ARG A 86 13.18 -23.44 -0.17
CA ARG A 86 13.33 -24.53 -1.16
C ARG A 86 12.92 -25.91 -0.61
N GLU A 87 13.35 -26.22 0.61
CA GLU A 87 13.09 -27.50 1.26
C GLU A 87 11.62 -27.67 1.64
N VAL A 88 10.96 -26.59 2.05
CA VAL A 88 9.57 -26.57 2.50
C VAL A 88 8.61 -26.65 1.29
N ARG A 89 9.00 -26.08 0.14
CA ARG A 89 8.24 -26.12 -1.12
C ARG A 89 7.98 -27.55 -1.64
N MET A 90 8.80 -28.53 -1.24
CA MET A 90 8.63 -29.93 -1.65
C MET A 90 7.63 -30.71 -0.78
N SER A 91 7.22 -30.16 0.37
CA SER A 91 6.18 -30.76 1.21
C SER A 91 4.81 -30.71 0.52
N ARG A 92 4.07 -31.82 0.52
CA ARG A 92 2.72 -31.89 -0.06
C ARG A 92 1.79 -30.82 0.52
N ARG A 93 1.82 -30.60 1.84
CA ARG A 93 0.95 -29.62 2.52
C ARG A 93 1.22 -28.19 2.05
N VAL A 94 2.49 -27.85 1.88
CA VAL A 94 2.91 -26.51 1.43
C VAL A 94 2.58 -26.33 -0.03
N ARG A 95 2.87 -27.33 -0.87
CA ARG A 95 2.52 -27.31 -2.29
C ARG A 95 1.03 -27.09 -2.51
N THR A 96 0.16 -27.79 -1.77
CA THR A 96 -1.29 -27.59 -1.89
C THR A 96 -1.72 -26.15 -1.61
N VAL A 97 -1.19 -25.51 -0.57
CA VAL A 97 -1.50 -24.10 -0.27
C VAL A 97 -0.87 -23.16 -1.30
N TYR A 98 0.37 -23.46 -1.73
CA TYR A 98 1.08 -22.66 -2.72
C TYR A 98 0.32 -22.64 -4.05
N ASP A 99 -0.06 -23.82 -4.57
CA ASP A 99 -0.81 -23.95 -5.82
C ASP A 99 -2.18 -23.26 -5.71
N PHE A 100 -2.88 -23.42 -4.58
CA PHE A 100 -4.14 -22.70 -4.31
C PHE A 100 -3.96 -21.17 -4.34
N LEU A 101 -2.90 -20.65 -3.71
CA LEU A 101 -2.63 -19.21 -3.70
C LEU A 101 -2.21 -18.70 -5.08
N VAL A 102 -1.43 -19.48 -5.85
CA VAL A 102 -1.11 -19.15 -7.24
C VAL A 102 -2.40 -18.99 -8.04
N ASP A 103 -3.31 -19.98 -7.97
CA ASP A 103 -4.56 -19.95 -8.72
C ASP A 103 -5.49 -18.82 -8.26
N ALA A 104 -5.55 -18.54 -6.96
CA ALA A 104 -6.39 -17.49 -6.38
C ALA A 104 -5.87 -16.06 -6.65
N MET A 105 -4.57 -15.92 -6.92
CA MET A 105 -3.90 -14.63 -7.15
C MET A 105 -3.51 -14.42 -8.62
N ALA A 106 -3.69 -15.44 -9.47
CA ALA A 106 -3.58 -15.33 -10.91
C ALA A 106 -4.78 -14.53 -11.44
N CYS A 107 -4.55 -13.24 -11.65
CA CYS A 107 -5.47 -12.34 -12.34
C CYS A 107 -5.33 -12.53 -13.85
#